data_AF-A0A382H0P5-F1
#
_entry.id   AF-A0A382H0P5-F1
#
_cell.length_a   1.000
_cell.length_b   1.000
_cell.length_c   1.000
_cell.angle_alpha   90.00
_cell.angle_beta   90.00
_cell.angle_gamma   90.00
#
_symmetry.space_group_name_H-M   'P 1'
#
loop_
_entity.id
_entity.type
_entity.pdbx_description
1 polymer ?
#
loop_
_entity_poly.entity_id
_entity_poly.type
_entity_poly.pdbx_seq_one_letter_code
_entity_poly.pdbx_strand_id
1 'polypeptide(L)' 'MVEERLVWIDLEMTGLDPDENTIIEIATIVTEGDLT' A
#
# COMPACT_ATOMS: atom_id res chain seq x y z
N MET A 1 -7.39 -0.49 -25.27
CA MET A 1 -6.65 -1.30 -24.28
C MET A 1 -6.88 -0.64 -22.94
N VAL A 2 -7.30 -1.38 -21.92
CA VAL A 2 -7.37 -0.80 -20.56
C VAL A 2 -5.93 -0.73 -20.07
N GLU A 3 -5.49 0.47 -19.70
CA GLU A 3 -4.19 0.69 -19.08
C GLU A 3 -4.20 0.02 -17.70
N GLU A 4 -3.29 -0.93 -17.48
CA GLU A 4 -3.15 -1.59 -16.19
C GLU A 4 -2.60 -0.57 -15.19
N ARG A 5 -3.27 -0.41 -14.05
CA ARG A 5 -2.81 0.46 -12.96
C ARG A 5 -2.40 -0.39 -11.77
N LEU A 6 -1.34 0.05 -11.10
CA LEU A 6 -0.85 -0.56 -9.86
C LEU A 6 -1.16 0.36 -8.68
N VAL A 7 -1.61 -0.25 -7.59
CA VAL A 7 -1.83 0.44 -6.32
C VAL A 7 -0.79 -0.06 -5.34
N TRP A 8 0.11 0.83 -4.96
CA TRP A 8 1.14 0.59 -3.96
C TRP A 8 0.61 0.99 -2.59
N ILE A 9 0.80 0.13 -1.60
CA ILE A 9 0.46 0.37 -0.19
C ILE A 9 1.70 0.14 0.64
N ASP A 10 1.97 1.09 1.53
CA ASP A 10 2.91 0.93 2.63
C ASP A 10 2.18 1.27 3.94
N LEU A 11 2.51 0.53 5.01
CA LEU A 11 1.85 0.62 6.31
C LEU A 11 2.89 0.72 7.42
N GLU A 12 2.61 1.63 8.36
CA GLU A 12 3.32 1.67 9.64
C GLU A 12 2.39 1.21 10.75
N MET A 13 2.90 0.35 11.63
CA MET A 13 2.11 -0.32 12.67
C MET A 13 2.75 -0.15 14.05
N THR A 14 1.95 -0.30 15.11
CA THR A 14 2.47 -0.30 16.48
C THR A 14 3.32 -1.54 16.84
N GLY A 15 3.29 -2.58 16.00
CA GLY A 15 3.99 -3.85 16.20
C GLY A 15 3.71 -4.83 15.04
N LEU A 16 4.09 -6.10 15.22
CA LEU A 16 4.08 -7.11 14.15
C LEU A 16 2.89 -8.08 14.19
N ASP A 17 2.08 -8.09 15.25
CA ASP A 17 0.92 -8.97 15.39
C ASP A 17 -0.36 -8.22 14.97
N PRO A 18 -1.01 -8.57 13.85
CA PRO A 18 -2.21 -7.86 13.37
C PRO A 18 -3.45 -8.03 14.26
N ASP A 19 -3.51 -9.08 15.09
CA ASP A 19 -4.64 -9.30 16.00
C ASP A 19 -4.52 -8.42 17.25
N GLU A 20 -3.30 -7.99 17.61
CA GLU A 20 -3.02 -7.15 18.78
C GLU A 20 -2.64 -5.69 18.43
N ASN A 21 -2.01 -5.46 17.28
CA ASN A 21 -1.43 -4.18 16.88
C ASN A 21 -2.29 -3.47 15.85
N THR A 22 -2.18 -2.13 15.80
CA THR A 22 -2.94 -1.30 14.86
C THR A 22 -2.03 -0.60 13.87
N ILE A 23 -2.58 -0.33 12.69
CA ILE A 23 -2.01 0.61 11.71
C ILE A 23 -2.06 2.01 12.32
N ILE A 24 -0.97 2.77 12.19
CA ILE A 24 -0.84 4.16 12.63
C ILE A 24 -0.66 5.13 11.47
N GLU A 25 -0.14 4.68 10.33
CA GLU A 25 0.00 5.46 9.11
C GLU A 25 -0.21 4.58 7.88
N ILE A 26 -0.72 5.20 6.80
CA ILE A 26 -0.85 4.59 5.48
C ILE A 26 -0.36 5.55 4.41
N ALA A 27 0.48 5.05 3.51
CA ALA A 27 0.87 5.75 2.30
C ALA A 27 0.44 4.95 1.07
N THR A 28 -0.10 5.65 0.06
CA THR A 28 -0.52 5.04 -1.20
C THR A 28 -0.02 5.82 -2.40
N ILE A 29 0.37 5.09 -3.44
CA ILE A 29 0.75 5.66 -4.74
C ILE A 29 0.07 4.82 -5.82
N VAL A 30 -0.48 5.49 -6.83
CA VAL A 30 -0.99 4.83 -8.03
C VAL A 30 -0.01 5.10 -9.17
N THR A 31 0.46 4.04 -9.82
CA THR A 31 1.30 4.13 -11.02
C THR A 31 0.60 3.44 -12.19
N GLU A 32 1.05 3.75 -13.39
CA GLU A 32 0.78 2.87 -14.54
C GLU A 32 1.53 1.54 -14.36
N GLY A 33 1.06 0.49 -15.04
CA GLY A 33 1.54 -0.88 -14.88
C GLY A 33 2.95 -1.12 -15.39
N ASP A 34 3.45 -0.23 -16.24
CA ASP A 34 4.82 -0.25 -16.76
C ASP A 34 5.82 0.55 -15.91
N LEU A 35 5.36 1.17 -14.81
CA LEU A 35 6.16 1.93 -13.85
C LEU A 35 6.87 3.16 -14.45
N THR A 36 6.34 3.71 -15.54
CA THR A 36 6.85 4.94 -16.16
C THR A 36 6.26 6.21 -15.58
#